data_AF-A0A382MDG6-F1
#
_entry.id   AF-A0A382MDG6-F1
#
_cell.length_a   1.000
_cell.length_b   1.000
_cell.length_c   1.000
_cell.angle_alpha   90.00
_cell.angle_beta   90.00
_cell.angle_gamma   90.00
#
_symmetry.space_group_name_H-M   'P 1'
#
loop_
_entity.id
_entity.type
_entity.pdbx_description
1 polymer ?
#
loop_
_entity_poly.entity_id
_entity_poly.type
_entity_poly.pdbx_seq_one_letter_code
_entity_poly.pdbx_strand_id
1 'polypeptide(L)'
;MVLLPTAPNLEQIFPIVEIFHSIQGEGHHTGTSSVFIRFGRCNLRCPWCDTEFDEWDDMTLGRVIDEVSKFNCDRVILTGGEPALQDLPTLCGALRAVGYHISIETNGTVAIPTGTLDWICVSPKDQEYPNVAIKQR
;
A
#
# COMPACT_ATOMS: atom_id res chain seq x y z
N MET A 1 12.72 -15.62 21.61
CA MET A 1 12.66 -14.31 22.28
C MET A 1 12.01 -13.35 21.30
N VAL A 2 10.68 -13.23 21.33
CA VAL A 2 9.95 -12.35 20.42
C VAL A 2 10.20 -10.94 20.94
N LEU A 3 10.98 -10.15 20.22
CA LEU A 3 11.09 -8.72 20.49
C LEU A 3 9.67 -8.16 20.38
N LEU A 4 9.14 -7.65 21.50
CA LEU A 4 7.95 -6.81 21.44
C LEU A 4 8.24 -5.71 20.41
N PRO A 5 7.36 -5.45 19.43
CA PRO A 5 7.61 -4.36 18.51
C PRO A 5 7.71 -3.08 19.35
N THR A 6 8.80 -2.35 19.18
CA THR A 6 8.88 -0.96 19.60
C THR A 6 7.63 -0.24 19.13
N ALA A 7 7.05 0.60 19.99
CA ALA A 7 5.85 1.36 19.65
C ALA A 7 6.01 2.03 18.27
N PRO A 8 4.96 2.03 17.42
CA PRO A 8 5.08 2.56 16.07
C PRO A 8 5.47 4.03 16.11
N ASN A 9 6.42 4.43 15.25
CA ASN A 9 6.78 5.83 15.09
C ASN A 9 5.66 6.57 14.35
N LEU A 10 4.77 7.22 15.10
CA LEU A 10 3.62 7.95 14.53
C LEU A 10 4.02 9.14 13.67
N GLU A 11 5.26 9.62 13.77
CA GLU A 11 5.81 10.72 12.96
C GLU A 11 6.42 10.25 11.63
N GLN A 12 6.42 8.93 11.34
CA GLN A 12 6.86 8.43 10.04
C GLN A 12 5.98 9.03 8.93
N ILE A 13 6.60 9.67 7.95
CA ILE A 13 5.90 10.35 6.85
C ILE A 13 5.71 9.40 5.67
N PHE A 14 4.54 9.47 5.05
CA PHE A 14 4.18 8.78 3.82
C PHE A 14 3.67 9.80 2.79
N PRO A 15 4.06 9.67 1.50
CA PRO A 15 3.51 10.50 0.44
C PRO A 15 2.12 9.96 0.04
N ILE A 16 1.05 10.66 0.41
CA ILE A 16 -0.33 10.21 0.20
C ILE A 16 -1.00 11.07 -0.86
N VAL A 17 -1.46 10.44 -1.94
CA VAL A 17 -2.31 11.09 -2.95
C VAL A 17 -3.72 11.21 -2.41
N GLU A 18 -4.28 10.11 -1.93
CA GLU A 18 -5.63 10.07 -1.37
C GLU A 18 -5.84 8.85 -0.45
N ILE A 19 -6.81 8.98 0.47
CA ILE A 19 -7.35 7.89 1.26
C ILE A 19 -8.87 7.93 1.12
N PHE A 20 -9.48 6.84 0.67
CA PHE A 20 -10.91 6.79 0.41
C PHE A 20 -11.49 5.39 0.62
N HIS A 21 -12.80 5.32 0.85
CA HIS A 21 -13.53 4.06 1.03
C HIS A 21 -14.35 3.73 -0.21
N SER A 22 -14.23 2.51 -0.70
CA SER A 22 -14.95 2.02 -1.88
C SER A 22 -15.06 0.49 -1.87
N ILE A 23 -15.45 -0.08 -3.01
CA ILE A 23 -15.47 -1.52 -3.27
C ILE A 23 -14.29 -1.87 -4.20
N GLN A 24 -13.54 -2.92 -3.88
CA GLN A 24 -12.48 -3.44 -4.75
C GLN A 24 -13.08 -3.85 -6.09
N GLY A 25 -12.57 -3.28 -7.17
CA GLY A 25 -13.03 -3.52 -8.53
C GLY A 25 -12.33 -4.69 -9.21
N GLU A 26 -11.13 -5.06 -8.76
CA GLU A 26 -10.21 -5.91 -9.51
C GLU A 26 -9.73 -7.15 -8.75
N GLY A 27 -9.25 -8.13 -9.52
CA GLY A 27 -8.54 -9.29 -9.00
C GLY A 27 -9.41 -10.25 -8.19
N HIS A 28 -8.77 -10.93 -7.23
CA HIS A 28 -9.39 -12.01 -6.46
C HIS A 28 -10.46 -11.50 -5.47
N HIS A 29 -10.31 -10.28 -4.97
CA HIS A 29 -11.19 -9.70 -3.94
C HIS A 29 -12.24 -8.73 -4.50
N THR A 30 -12.51 -8.74 -5.80
CA THR A 30 -13.57 -7.92 -6.42
C THR A 30 -14.89 -8.03 -5.65
N GLY A 31 -15.54 -6.90 -5.39
CA GLY A 31 -16.79 -6.83 -4.64
C GLY A 31 -16.61 -6.62 -3.12
N THR A 32 -15.38 -6.62 -2.62
CA THR A 32 -15.11 -6.45 -1.19
C THR A 32 -14.99 -4.97 -0.80
N SER A 33 -15.65 -4.56 0.29
CA SER A 33 -15.51 -3.23 0.88
C SER A 33 -14.08 -3.02 1.38
N SER A 34 -13.43 -1.91 1.03
CA SER A 34 -12.04 -1.63 1.38
C SER A 34 -11.74 -0.13 1.44
N VAL A 35 -10.88 0.27 2.38
CA VAL A 35 -10.25 1.58 2.39
C VAL A 35 -8.99 1.51 1.53
N PHE A 36 -8.85 2.42 0.57
CA PHE A 36 -7.69 2.52 -0.28
C PHE A 36 -6.77 3.59 0.28
N ILE A 37 -5.49 3.26 0.39
CA ILE A 37 -4.42 4.22 0.64
C ILE A 37 -3.61 4.30 -0.64
N ARG A 38 -3.76 5.39 -1.38
CA ARG A 38 -3.03 5.64 -2.63
C ARG A 38 -1.80 6.47 -2.32
N PHE A 39 -0.61 5.90 -2.52
CA PHE A 39 0.63 6.66 -2.33
C PHE A 39 1.01 7.47 -3.56
N GLY A 40 1.84 8.48 -3.35
CA GLY A 40 2.56 9.15 -4.43
C GLY A 40 3.79 8.35 -4.84
N ARG A 41 4.38 8.74 -5.98
CA ARG A 41 5.60 8.20 -6.61
C ARG A 41 5.46 6.76 -7.12
N CYS A 42 6.03 6.52 -8.28
CA CYS A 42 6.25 5.19 -8.84
C CYS A 42 7.69 5.11 -9.37
N ASN A 43 8.30 3.93 -9.30
CA ASN A 43 9.60 3.65 -9.91
C ASN A 43 9.51 3.29 -11.40
N LEU A 44 8.28 3.23 -11.94
CA LEU A 44 7.99 3.08 -13.36
C LEU A 44 7.19 4.31 -13.86
N ARG A 45 7.06 4.44 -15.17
CA ARG A 45 6.26 5.49 -15.85
C ARG A 45 5.52 4.87 -17.03
N CYS A 46 4.64 3.91 -16.73
CA CYS A 46 3.94 3.14 -17.75
C CYS A 46 3.15 4.11 -18.64
N PRO A 47 3.25 4.03 -19.98
CA PRO A 47 2.64 5.02 -20.87
C PRO A 47 1.10 5.01 -20.86
N TRP A 48 0.49 3.98 -20.28
CA TRP A 48 -0.95 3.80 -20.09
C TRP A 48 -1.35 3.73 -18.61
N CYS A 49 -0.54 4.32 -17.72
CA CYS A 49 -0.97 4.46 -16.35
C CYS A 49 -2.18 5.40 -16.30
N ASP A 50 -3.23 4.97 -15.61
CA ASP A 50 -4.50 5.68 -15.43
C ASP A 50 -4.55 6.46 -14.11
N THR A 51 -3.45 6.42 -13.33
CA THR A 51 -3.36 6.96 -11.98
C THR A 51 -2.32 8.07 -11.95
N GLU A 52 -2.73 9.26 -11.55
CA GLU A 52 -1.82 10.37 -11.24
C GLU A 52 -1.16 10.14 -9.86
N PHE A 53 0.16 10.20 -9.80
CA PHE A 53 0.94 9.97 -8.56
C PHE A 53 2.10 10.96 -8.37
N ASP A 54 2.14 12.03 -9.18
CA ASP A 54 3.20 13.05 -9.15
C ASP A 54 2.88 14.22 -8.19
N GLU A 55 1.65 14.32 -7.70
CA GLU A 55 1.22 15.27 -6.66
C GLU A 55 0.69 14.51 -5.45
N TRP A 56 1.14 14.86 -4.24
CA TRP A 56 0.73 14.21 -2.99
C TRP A 56 0.92 15.15 -1.80
N ASP A 57 0.28 14.80 -0.68
CA ASP A 57 0.52 15.39 0.63
C ASP A 57 1.43 14.47 1.47
N ASP A 58 2.39 15.06 2.17
CA ASP A 58 3.18 14.34 3.17
C ASP A 58 2.33 14.18 4.45
N MET A 59 1.94 12.95 4.77
CA MET A 59 1.12 12.62 5.93
C MET A 59 1.90 11.77 6.93
N THR A 60 1.80 12.10 8.21
CA THR A 60 2.35 11.25 9.28
C THR A 60 1.53 9.97 9.43
N LEU A 61 2.16 8.91 9.92
CA LEU A 61 1.49 7.63 10.20
C LEU A 61 0.27 7.81 11.11
N GLY A 62 0.38 8.65 12.14
CA GLY A 62 -0.75 8.98 13.00
C GLY A 62 -1.93 9.53 12.21
N ARG A 63 -1.68 10.50 11.32
CA ARG A 63 -2.72 11.07 10.46
C ARG A 63 -3.30 10.05 9.47
N VAL A 64 -2.47 9.17 8.89
CA VAL A 64 -2.95 8.09 8.02
C VAL A 64 -3.91 7.17 8.78
N ILE A 65 -3.57 6.75 10.00
CA ILE A 65 -4.43 5.91 10.83
C ILE A 65 -5.74 6.64 11.15
N ASP A 66 -5.66 7.92 11.51
CA ASP A 66 -6.85 8.74 11.80
C ASP A 66 -7.78 8.83 10.59
N GLU A 67 -7.26 9.07 9.38
CA GLU A 67 -8.05 9.13 8.15
C GLU A 67 -8.71 7.79 7.81
N VAL A 68 -7.96 6.68 7.90
CA VAL A 68 -8.50 5.33 7.66
C VAL A 68 -9.60 4.99 8.67
N SER A 69 -9.44 5.39 9.93
CA SER A 69 -10.39 5.09 11.01
C SER A 69 -11.76 5.75 10.89
N LYS A 70 -11.91 6.72 9.99
CA LYS A 70 -13.20 7.38 9.72
C LYS A 70 -14.18 6.46 8.98
N PHE A 71 -13.69 5.38 8.39
CA PHE A 71 -14.50 4.46 7.59
C PHE A 71 -14.86 3.21 8.40
N ASN A 72 -16.11 2.76 8.27
CA ASN A 72 -16.57 1.50 8.87
C ASN A 72 -16.16 0.30 7.99
N CYS A 73 -14.87 0.02 7.94
CA CYS A 73 -14.28 -1.04 7.13
C CYS A 73 -12.99 -1.52 7.80
N ASP A 74 -12.77 -2.83 7.84
CA ASP A 74 -11.60 -3.47 8.46
C ASP A 74 -10.52 -3.88 7.44
N ARG A 75 -10.68 -3.51 6.17
CA ARG A 75 -9.78 -3.87 5.07
C ARG A 75 -9.14 -2.64 4.48
N VAL A 76 -7.82 -2.71 4.31
CA VAL A 76 -7.00 -1.68 3.67
C VAL A 76 -6.34 -2.26 2.44
N ILE A 77 -6.41 -1.53 1.32
CA ILE A 77 -5.64 -1.80 0.10
C ILE A 77 -4.61 -0.69 -0.08
N LEU A 78 -3.34 -1.07 -0.02
CA LEU A 78 -2.21 -0.21 -0.33
C LEU A 78 -2.00 -0.21 -1.85
N THR A 79 -2.04 0.96 -2.49
CA THR A 79 -1.94 1.12 -3.95
C THR A 79 -1.24 2.43 -4.31
N GLY A 80 -1.01 2.68 -5.60
CA GLY A 80 -0.49 3.94 -6.16
C GLY A 80 0.88 4.39 -5.63
N GLY A 81 1.60 5.24 -6.36
CA GLY A 81 2.18 4.76 -7.60
C GLY A 81 2.73 3.35 -7.37
N GLU A 82 3.95 3.22 -6.83
CA GLU A 82 4.43 1.92 -6.33
C GLU A 82 4.44 1.89 -4.78
N PRO A 83 3.48 1.20 -4.14
CA PRO A 83 3.39 1.15 -2.67
C PRO A 83 4.55 0.40 -2.01
N ALA A 84 5.21 -0.54 -2.69
CA ALA A 84 6.35 -1.27 -2.13
C ALA A 84 7.62 -0.41 -2.00
N LEU A 85 7.62 0.84 -2.47
CA LEU A 85 8.67 1.82 -2.17
C LEU A 85 8.60 2.40 -0.75
N GLN A 86 7.47 2.22 -0.06
CA GLN A 86 7.22 2.84 1.24
C GLN A 86 7.68 1.94 2.41
N ASP A 87 7.76 2.50 3.62
CA ASP A 87 8.03 1.74 4.85
C ASP A 87 6.80 0.91 5.27
N LEU A 88 6.54 -0.16 4.53
CA LEU A 88 5.43 -1.07 4.75
C LEU A 88 5.46 -1.76 6.12
N PRO A 89 6.61 -2.23 6.67
CA PRO A 89 6.64 -2.83 8.01
C PRO A 89 6.07 -1.91 9.09
N THR A 90 6.45 -0.63 9.08
CA THR A 90 5.96 0.35 10.06
C THR A 90 4.47 0.63 9.91
N LEU A 91 4.02 0.92 8.67
CA LEU A 91 2.61 1.20 8.40
C LEU A 91 1.72 -0.01 8.71
N CYS A 92 2.07 -1.18 8.18
CA CYS A 92 1.27 -2.39 8.33
C CYS A 92 1.26 -2.90 9.77
N GLY A 93 2.35 -2.73 10.51
CA GLY A 93 2.40 -3.05 11.94
C GLY A 93 1.42 -2.20 12.75
N ALA A 94 1.37 -0.90 12.48
CA ALA A 94 0.46 0.00 13.20
C ALA A 94 -1.02 -0.23 12.84
N LEU A 95 -1.34 -0.41 11.56
CA LEU A 95 -2.71 -0.70 11.13
C LEU A 95 -3.21 -2.06 11.65
N ARG A 96 -2.37 -3.11 11.63
CA ARG A 96 -2.76 -4.41 12.22
C ARG A 96 -2.99 -4.33 13.72
N ALA A 97 -2.22 -3.51 14.44
CA ALA A 97 -2.40 -3.36 15.88
C ALA A 97 -3.80 -2.83 16.27
N VAL A 98 -4.50 -2.19 15.34
CA VAL A 98 -5.87 -1.69 15.51
C VAL A 98 -6.93 -2.47 14.71
N GLY A 99 -6.56 -3.64 14.16
CA GLY A 99 -7.51 -4.62 13.62
C GLY A 99 -7.70 -4.64 12.10
N TYR A 100 -6.88 -3.93 11.32
CA TYR A 100 -7.00 -3.94 9.85
C TYR A 100 -6.34 -5.17 9.20
N HIS A 101 -6.99 -5.69 8.16
CA HIS A 101 -6.45 -6.63 7.19
C HIS A 101 -5.90 -5.87 5.97
N ILE A 102 -4.67 -6.17 5.56
CA ILE A 102 -3.92 -5.31 4.64
C ILE A 102 -3.51 -6.08 3.39
N SER A 103 -3.98 -5.58 2.25
CA SER A 103 -3.59 -6.04 0.92
C SER A 103 -2.72 -4.99 0.22
N ILE A 104 -1.94 -5.40 -0.79
CA ILE A 104 -1.20 -4.48 -1.66
C ILE A 104 -1.47 -4.79 -3.14
N GLU A 105 -1.47 -3.73 -3.95
CA GLU A 105 -1.41 -3.78 -5.41
C GLU A 105 -0.04 -3.24 -5.85
N THR A 106 0.86 -4.10 -6.35
CA THR A 106 2.26 -3.73 -6.67
C THR A 106 2.65 -4.12 -8.09
N ASN A 107 3.56 -3.37 -8.71
CA ASN A 107 4.22 -3.75 -9.96
C ASN A 107 5.23 -4.90 -9.78
N GLY A 108 5.54 -5.28 -8.53
CA GLY A 108 6.36 -6.43 -8.16
C GLY A 108 7.86 -6.24 -8.29
N THR A 109 8.33 -5.02 -8.55
CA THR A 109 9.76 -4.73 -8.77
C THR A 109 10.56 -4.56 -7.48
N VAL A 110 9.88 -4.46 -6.34
CA VAL A 110 10.45 -4.41 -5.00
C VAL A 110 9.97 -5.63 -4.21
N ALA A 111 10.88 -6.32 -3.54
CA ALA A 111 10.55 -7.45 -2.69
C ALA A 111 9.96 -6.96 -1.37
N ILE A 112 8.86 -7.57 -0.94
CA ILE A 112 8.18 -7.22 0.31
C ILE A 112 8.58 -8.25 1.37
N PRO A 113 8.97 -7.83 2.60
CA PRO A 113 9.29 -8.78 3.66
C PRO A 113 8.11 -9.73 3.96
N THR A 114 8.41 -11.02 4.12
CA THR A 114 7.40 -12.02 4.45
C THR A 114 6.69 -11.69 5.75
N GLY A 115 5.35 -11.80 5.77
CA GLY A 115 4.52 -11.48 6.92
C GLY A 115 4.17 -10.00 7.07
N THR A 116 4.60 -9.13 6.14
CA THR A 116 4.21 -7.72 6.15
C THR A 116 2.76 -7.49 5.68
N LEU A 117 2.16 -8.38 4.90
CA LEU A 117 0.83 -8.19 4.32
C LEU A 117 0.02 -9.49 4.39
N ASP A 118 -1.31 -9.36 4.39
CA ASP A 118 -2.24 -10.49 4.38
C ASP A 118 -2.48 -11.00 2.95
N TRP A 119 -2.39 -10.12 1.96
CA TRP A 119 -2.54 -10.45 0.54
C TRP A 119 -1.64 -9.58 -0.34
N ILE A 120 -1.06 -10.19 -1.37
CA ILE A 120 -0.22 -9.49 -2.35
C ILE A 120 -0.78 -9.75 -3.74
N CYS A 121 -1.22 -8.69 -4.40
CA CYS A 121 -1.53 -8.70 -5.83
C CYS A 121 -0.35 -8.12 -6.59
N VAL A 122 0.26 -8.93 -7.45
CA VAL A 122 1.34 -8.50 -8.33
C VAL A 122 0.78 -8.33 -9.73
N SER A 123 0.98 -7.14 -10.30
CA SER A 123 0.67 -6.84 -11.69
C SER A 123 1.98 -6.52 -12.42
N PRO A 124 2.68 -7.53 -12.97
CA PRO A 124 3.92 -7.32 -13.70
C PRO A 124 3.78 -6.32 -14.84
N LYS A 125 4.87 -5.63 -15.15
CA LYS A 125 4.97 -4.67 -16.27
C LYS A 125 6.18 -5.00 -17.16
N ASP A 126 6.62 -6.25 -17.13
CA ASP A 126 7.78 -6.77 -17.87
C ASP A 126 7.58 -6.76 -19.40
N GLN A 127 6.34 -6.60 -19.86
CA GLN A 127 6.02 -6.35 -21.26
C GLN A 127 6.56 -4.99 -21.74
N GLU A 128 6.46 -3.95 -20.90
CA GLU A 128 6.97 -2.59 -21.18
C GLU A 128 8.39 -2.36 -20.71
N TYR A 129 8.76 -3.06 -19.65
CA TYR A 129 10.05 -2.94 -19.02
C TYR A 129 10.76 -4.31 -19.00
N PRO A 130 11.18 -4.83 -20.17
CA PRO A 130 11.74 -6.19 -20.27
C PRO A 130 13.04 -6.39 -19.48
N ASN A 131 13.72 -5.29 -19.12
CA ASN A 131 14.94 -5.30 -18.31
C ASN A 131 14.68 -5.13 -16.82
N VAL A 132 13.43 -4.95 -16.39
CA VAL A 132 13.06 -4.80 -15.00
C VAL A 132 12.70 -6.17 -14.43
N ALA A 133 13.46 -6.60 -13.41
CA ALA A 133 13.22 -7.87 -12.75
C ALA A 133 12.00 -7.80 -11.82
N ILE A 134 11.08 -8.76 -11.97
CA ILE A 134 10.01 -9.01 -11.01
C ILE A 134 10.59 -9.76 -9.82
N LYS A 135 10.61 -9.09 -8.66
CA LYS A 135 11.19 -9.57 -7.39
C LYS A 135 10.15 -10.12 -6.44
N GLN A 136 8.93 -9.59 -6.48
CA GLN A 136 7.78 -10.10 -5.74
C GLN A 136 7.01 -11.07 -6.63
N ARG A 137 6.66 -12.24 -6.09
CA ARG A 137 5.84 -13.26 -6.75
C ARG A 137 4.77 -13.75 -5.78
#